data_AF-A0A4U5VPC8-F1
#
_entry.id   AF-A0A4U5VPC8-F1
#
_cell.length_a   1.000
_cell.length_b   1.000
_cell.length_c   1.000
_cell.angle_alpha   90.00
_cell.angle_beta   90.00
_cell.angle_gamma   90.00
#
_symmetry.space_group_name_H-M   'P 1'
#
loop_
_entity.id
_entity.type
_entity.pdbx_description
1 polymer ?
#
loop_
_entity_poly.entity_id
_entity_poly.type
_entity_poly.pdbx_seq_one_letter_code
_entity_poly.pdbx_strand_id
1 'polypeptide(L)'
;MKIWSEMTELVSSNNNYSCYRKAFNECQGFKIPILGVHLKDLIAVHVVFPDWVDDSNKVNLVKMHQLYMTFNELVSLQSAVAQVEPNMDLIYLLTLSLDLYYTEDEIYELSLLREPRNPKSLSTSPMTPNKLLAPMDWASGVTTKPDPSVVNKHIRKVVDGFITFRVNPKPKRCQTCQVYGF
;
A
#
# COMPACT_ATOMS: atom_id res chain seq x y z
N MET A 1 -7.71 22.12 0.17
CA MET A 1 -8.91 21.50 0.80
C MET A 1 -9.69 20.65 -0.20
N LYS A 2 -10.21 21.20 -1.31
CA LYS A 2 -11.07 20.47 -2.26
C LYS A 2 -10.45 19.17 -2.86
N ILE A 3 -9.19 19.23 -3.31
CA ILE A 3 -8.50 18.05 -3.89
C ILE A 3 -8.34 16.93 -2.85
N TRP A 4 -8.06 17.27 -1.59
CA TRP A 4 -7.91 16.30 -0.51
C TRP A 4 -9.23 15.58 -0.22
N SER A 5 -10.34 16.31 -0.19
CA SER A 5 -11.67 15.70 -0.02
C SER A 5 -12.02 14.79 -1.18
N GLU A 6 -11.73 15.18 -2.43
CA GLU A 6 -11.96 14.34 -3.61
C GLU A 6 -11.14 13.05 -3.56
N MET A 7 -9.85 13.13 -3.19
CA MET A 7 -8.99 11.95 -3.00
C MET A 7 -9.51 11.02 -1.91
N THR A 8 -10.00 11.58 -0.79
CA THR A 8 -10.56 10.81 0.32
C THR A 8 -11.87 10.11 -0.09
N GLU A 9 -12.73 10.80 -0.84
CA GLU A 9 -13.98 10.25 -1.35
C GLU A 9 -13.73 9.13 -2.37
N LEU A 10 -12.72 9.29 -3.25
CA LEU A 10 -12.34 8.28 -4.24
C LEU A 10 -12.03 6.92 -3.60
N VAL A 11 -11.33 6.90 -2.46
CA VAL A 11 -10.93 5.68 -1.75
C VAL A 11 -11.83 5.35 -0.54
N SER A 12 -12.94 6.05 -0.39
CA SER A 12 -13.88 5.82 0.72
C SER A 12 -14.43 4.40 0.70
N SER A 13 -14.63 3.82 1.89
CA SER A 13 -15.27 2.51 2.06
C SER A 13 -16.78 2.52 1.78
N ASN A 14 -17.37 3.69 1.50
CA ASN A 14 -18.79 3.85 1.19
C ASN A 14 -19.22 2.93 0.05
N ASN A 15 -20.38 2.27 0.24
CA ASN A 15 -20.95 1.34 -0.73
C ASN A 15 -19.93 0.30 -1.25
N ASN A 16 -19.12 -0.26 -0.33
CA ASN A 16 -18.07 -1.23 -0.62
C ASN A 16 -17.03 -0.74 -1.65
N TYR A 17 -16.51 0.47 -1.44
CA TYR A 17 -15.49 1.09 -2.29
C TYR A 17 -15.98 1.34 -3.73
N SER A 18 -17.24 1.73 -3.93
CA SER A 18 -17.82 1.85 -5.27
C SER A 18 -17.11 2.88 -6.16
N CYS A 19 -16.68 4.02 -5.60
CA CYS A 19 -15.93 5.05 -6.33
C CYS A 19 -14.59 4.52 -6.82
N TYR A 20 -13.82 3.89 -5.92
CA TYR A 20 -12.56 3.21 -6.25
C TYR A 20 -12.76 2.14 -7.32
N ARG A 21 -13.74 1.24 -7.17
CA ARG A 21 -13.99 0.16 -8.13
C ARG A 21 -14.33 0.69 -9.52
N LYS A 22 -15.16 1.73 -9.59
CA LYS A 22 -15.49 2.39 -10.85
C LYS A 22 -14.23 2.97 -11.51
N ALA A 23 -13.48 3.80 -10.78
CA ALA A 23 -12.25 4.40 -11.30
C ALA A 23 -11.22 3.34 -11.72
N PHE A 24 -11.05 2.29 -10.91
CA PHE A 24 -10.12 1.18 -11.18
C PHE A 24 -10.49 0.37 -12.43
N ASN A 25 -11.78 0.22 -12.71
CA ASN A 25 -12.27 -0.45 -13.91
C ASN A 25 -12.15 0.42 -15.17
N GLU A 26 -12.26 1.74 -15.02
CA GLU A 26 -12.09 2.70 -16.12
C GLU A 26 -10.60 2.91 -16.48
N CYS A 27 -9.67 2.65 -15.56
CA CYS A 27 -8.23 2.72 -15.82
C CYS A 27 -7.76 1.74 -16.91
N GLN A 28 -6.93 2.25 -17.82
CA GLN A 28 -6.28 1.49 -18.90
C GLN A 28 -4.76 1.39 -18.66
N GLY A 29 -4.15 0.28 -19.07
CA GLY A 29 -2.71 0.06 -18.95
C GLY A 29 -2.29 -0.34 -17.53
N PHE A 30 -1.15 0.20 -17.07
CA PHE A 30 -0.59 -0.12 -15.76
C PHE A 30 -1.45 0.46 -14.62
N LYS A 31 -1.91 -0.41 -13.72
CA LYS A 31 -2.68 -0.03 -12.51
C LYS A 31 -2.31 -0.91 -11.33
N ILE A 32 -2.30 -0.31 -10.13
CA ILE A 32 -1.98 -1.00 -8.87
C ILE A 32 -3.28 -1.16 -8.07
N PRO A 33 -3.74 -2.39 -7.79
CA PRO A 33 -4.95 -2.61 -7.01
C PRO A 33 -4.72 -2.30 -5.53
N ILE A 34 -5.74 -1.78 -4.85
CA ILE A 34 -5.76 -1.73 -3.39
C ILE A 34 -6.05 -3.16 -2.92
N LEU A 35 -4.99 -3.92 -2.67
CA LEU A 35 -5.08 -5.37 -2.47
C LEU A 35 -6.07 -5.75 -1.35
N GLY A 36 -6.13 -4.97 -0.27
CA GLY A 36 -7.07 -5.20 0.84
C GLY A 36 -8.55 -5.22 0.43
N VAL A 37 -8.95 -4.43 -0.57
CA VAL A 37 -10.34 -4.41 -1.07
C VAL A 37 -10.68 -5.73 -1.76
N HIS A 38 -9.75 -6.25 -2.57
CA HIS A 38 -9.93 -7.53 -3.29
C HIS A 38 -9.78 -8.73 -2.36
N LEU A 39 -8.87 -8.68 -1.38
CA LEU A 39 -8.73 -9.71 -0.35
C LEU A 39 -10.00 -9.83 0.50
N LYS A 40 -10.64 -8.70 0.83
CA LYS A 40 -11.95 -8.70 1.50
C LYS A 40 -13.00 -9.47 0.70
N ASP A 41 -13.05 -9.28 -0.62
CA ASP A 41 -14.01 -10.00 -1.48
C ASP A 41 -13.70 -11.50 -1.53
N LEU A 42 -12.42 -11.88 -1.62
CA LEU A 42 -11.99 -13.29 -1.55
C LEU A 42 -12.41 -13.95 -0.22
N ILE A 43 -12.23 -13.25 0.90
CA ILE A 43 -12.68 -13.72 2.22
C ILE A 43 -14.20 -13.86 2.25
N ALA A 44 -14.94 -12.89 1.70
CA ALA A 44 -16.40 -12.96 1.64
C ALA A 44 -16.89 -14.18 0.85
N VAL A 45 -16.32 -14.46 -0.32
CA VAL A 45 -16.62 -15.67 -1.10
C VAL A 45 -16.24 -16.94 -0.32
N HIS A 46 -15.09 -16.94 0.34
CA HIS A 46 -14.62 -18.08 1.12
C HIS A 46 -15.56 -18.43 2.28
N VAL A 47 -16.08 -17.42 2.96
CA VAL A 47 -17.00 -17.57 4.11
C VAL A 47 -18.40 -17.96 3.67
N VAL A 48 -18.89 -17.42 2.54
CA VAL A 48 -20.28 -17.64 2.08
C VAL A 48 -20.46 -19.01 1.43
N PHE A 49 -19.48 -19.50 0.66
CA PHE A 49 -19.63 -20.74 -0.09
C PHE A 49 -18.83 -21.90 0.53
N PRO A 50 -19.44 -23.09 0.71
CA PRO A 50 -18.70 -24.28 1.11
C PRO A 50 -17.80 -24.78 -0.03
N ASP A 51 -16.71 -25.48 0.31
CA ASP A 51 -15.78 -26.05 -0.68
C ASP A 51 -16.39 -27.25 -1.44
N TRP A 52 -17.32 -27.96 -0.80
CA TRP A 52 -17.95 -29.17 -1.32
C TRP A 52 -19.47 -28.97 -1.43
N VAL A 53 -20.07 -29.59 -2.45
CA VAL A 53 -21.51 -29.64 -2.69
C VAL A 53 -22.05 -30.94 -2.10
N ASP A 54 -22.85 -30.81 -1.05
CA ASP A 54 -23.53 -31.89 -0.34
C ASP A 54 -22.57 -33.02 0.14
N ASP A 55 -23.13 -34.13 0.63
CA ASP A 55 -22.37 -35.31 1.09
C ASP A 55 -21.72 -36.11 -0.04
N SER A 56 -21.82 -35.64 -1.29
CA SER A 56 -21.40 -36.36 -2.49
C SER A 56 -19.93 -36.16 -2.87
N ASN A 57 -19.13 -35.50 -2.03
CA ASN A 57 -17.71 -35.20 -2.24
C ASN A 57 -17.44 -34.54 -3.62
N LYS A 58 -18.36 -33.67 -4.07
CA LYS A 58 -18.22 -32.90 -5.31
C LYS A 58 -17.74 -31.50 -5.01
N VAL A 59 -16.78 -30.98 -5.78
CA VAL A 59 -16.24 -29.64 -5.55
C VAL A 59 -17.26 -28.56 -5.96
N ASN A 60 -17.34 -27.48 -5.18
CA ASN A 60 -18.17 -26.33 -5.49
C ASN A 60 -17.55 -25.47 -6.60
N LEU A 61 -17.98 -25.72 -7.84
CA LEU A 61 -17.49 -24.98 -9.01
C LEU A 61 -17.89 -23.51 -9.00
N VAL A 62 -18.99 -23.12 -8.33
CA VAL A 62 -19.38 -21.71 -8.21
C VAL A 62 -18.35 -20.95 -7.37
N LYS A 63 -17.95 -21.53 -6.23
CA LYS A 63 -16.88 -20.96 -5.38
C LYS A 63 -15.56 -20.87 -6.15
N MET A 64 -15.15 -21.97 -6.81
CA MET A 64 -13.91 -21.98 -7.59
C MET A 64 -13.90 -20.91 -8.67
N HIS A 65 -15.01 -20.77 -9.41
CA HIS A 65 -15.11 -19.78 -10.48
C HIS A 65 -15.03 -18.35 -9.94
N GLN A 66 -15.74 -18.03 -8.85
CA GLN A 66 -15.70 -16.70 -8.25
C GLN A 66 -14.30 -16.33 -7.75
N LEU A 67 -13.63 -17.25 -7.04
CA LEU A 67 -12.25 -17.04 -6.59
C LEU A 67 -11.30 -16.87 -7.78
N TYR A 68 -11.43 -17.72 -8.80
CA TYR A 68 -10.60 -17.67 -10.00
C TYR A 68 -10.71 -16.31 -10.71
N MET A 69 -11.91 -15.74 -10.84
CA MET A 69 -12.08 -14.45 -11.51
C MET A 69 -11.28 -13.34 -10.82
N THR A 70 -11.36 -13.25 -9.50
CA THR A 70 -10.58 -12.26 -8.73
C THR A 70 -9.07 -12.54 -8.80
N PHE A 71 -8.64 -13.80 -8.67
CA PHE A 71 -7.21 -14.13 -8.78
C PHE A 71 -6.65 -13.84 -10.17
N ASN A 72 -7.39 -14.21 -11.22
CA ASN A 72 -6.97 -14.01 -12.60
C ASN A 72 -6.82 -12.51 -12.91
N GLU A 73 -7.73 -11.67 -12.43
CA GLU A 73 -7.59 -10.22 -12.54
C GLU A 73 -6.29 -9.75 -11.84
N LEU A 74 -6.06 -10.14 -10.59
CA LEU A 74 -4.87 -9.72 -9.83
C LEU A 74 -3.56 -10.22 -10.44
N VAL A 75 -3.53 -11.44 -10.96
CA VAL A 75 -2.34 -12.02 -11.62
C VAL A 75 -2.07 -11.33 -12.95
N SER A 76 -3.12 -11.01 -13.72
CA SER A 76 -2.96 -10.33 -15.01
C SER A 76 -2.25 -8.97 -14.88
N LEU A 77 -2.46 -8.26 -13.76
CA LEU A 77 -1.85 -6.97 -13.49
C LEU A 77 -0.33 -7.05 -13.28
N GLN A 78 0.19 -8.19 -12.85
CA GLN A 78 1.64 -8.37 -12.65
C GLN A 78 2.43 -8.37 -13.96
N SER A 79 1.76 -8.65 -15.09
CA SER A 79 2.38 -8.64 -16.42
C SER A 79 2.48 -7.23 -17.02
N ALA A 80 1.81 -6.25 -16.43
CA ALA A 80 1.85 -4.87 -16.90
C ALA A 80 3.18 -4.21 -16.52
N VAL A 81 3.95 -3.78 -17.53
CA VAL A 81 5.23 -3.12 -17.33
C VAL A 81 5.01 -1.65 -16.97
N ALA A 82 5.54 -1.22 -15.83
CA ALA A 82 5.62 0.20 -15.48
C ALA A 82 6.61 0.90 -16.42
N GLN A 83 6.20 2.00 -17.05
CA GLN A 83 7.03 2.76 -18.01
C GLN A 83 8.06 3.69 -17.32
N VAL A 84 8.52 3.35 -16.12
CA VAL A 84 9.40 4.20 -15.31
C VAL A 84 10.76 3.53 -15.16
N GLU A 85 11.82 4.22 -15.60
CA GLU A 85 13.20 3.78 -15.38
C GLU A 85 13.56 3.95 -13.89
N PRO A 86 13.86 2.87 -13.15
CA PRO A 86 14.10 2.96 -11.72
C PRO A 86 15.49 3.53 -11.41
N ASN A 87 15.56 4.59 -10.60
CA ASN A 87 16.81 5.00 -9.98
C ASN A 87 17.07 4.15 -8.73
N MET A 88 17.98 3.19 -8.84
CA MET A 88 18.30 2.26 -7.75
C MET A 88 18.80 2.95 -6.48
N ASP A 89 19.53 4.06 -6.59
CA ASP A 89 20.04 4.78 -5.41
C ASP A 89 18.87 5.38 -4.61
N LEU A 90 17.88 5.95 -5.32
CA LEU A 90 16.66 6.46 -4.71
C LEU A 90 15.79 5.34 -4.12
N ILE A 91 15.70 4.20 -4.80
CA ILE A 91 14.98 3.03 -4.28
C ILE A 91 15.59 2.58 -2.96
N TYR A 92 16.91 2.40 -2.88
CA TYR A 92 17.55 1.97 -1.64
C TYR A 92 17.35 2.98 -0.51
N LEU A 93 17.40 4.28 -0.80
CA LEU A 93 17.12 5.32 0.19
C LEU A 93 15.68 5.27 0.69
N LEU A 94 14.71 5.12 -0.21
CA LEU A 94 13.29 5.01 0.15
C LEU A 94 13.02 3.73 0.94
N THR A 95 13.62 2.61 0.56
CA THR A 95 13.47 1.34 1.28
C THR A 95 13.97 1.46 2.73
N LEU A 96 15.12 2.12 2.97
CA LEU A 96 15.60 2.35 4.33
C LEU A 96 14.76 3.36 5.11
N SER A 97 14.29 4.42 4.46
CA SER A 97 13.47 5.46 5.11
C SER A 97 12.09 4.95 5.52
N LEU A 98 11.52 4.02 4.75
CA LEU A 98 10.21 3.41 5.02
C LEU A 98 10.31 2.20 5.97
N ASP A 99 11.52 1.80 6.36
CA ASP A 99 11.78 0.70 7.31
C ASP A 99 11.56 1.10 8.78
N LEU A 100 11.06 2.32 9.00
CA LEU A 100 10.76 2.83 10.33
C LEU A 100 9.46 2.22 10.86
N TYR A 101 9.57 1.50 11.97
CA TYR A 101 8.41 0.97 12.68
C TYR A 101 8.11 1.86 13.89
N TYR A 102 6.99 2.56 13.84
CA TYR A 102 6.38 3.19 15.00
C TYR A 102 5.05 2.51 15.29
N THR A 103 4.82 2.21 16.56
CA THR A 103 3.50 1.82 17.06
C THR A 103 2.54 3.01 17.02
N GLU A 104 1.23 2.73 16.96
CA GLU A 104 0.19 3.77 17.04
C GLU A 104 0.36 4.64 18.30
N ASP A 105 0.74 4.03 19.44
CA ASP A 105 0.98 4.74 20.70
C ASP A 105 2.18 5.70 20.61
N GLU A 106 3.30 5.28 20.01
CA GLU A 106 4.46 6.17 19.82
C GLU A 106 4.12 7.34 18.90
N ILE A 107 3.37 7.11 17.82
CA ILE A 107 2.92 8.18 16.92
C ILE A 107 1.99 9.15 17.68
N TYR A 108 1.08 8.63 18.49
CA TYR A 108 0.17 9.42 19.32
C TYR A 108 0.92 10.31 20.32
N GLU A 109 1.89 9.75 21.04
CA GLU A 109 2.70 10.52 22.00
C GLU A 109 3.55 11.60 21.30
N LEU A 110 4.14 11.29 20.14
CA LEU A 110 4.83 12.29 19.32
C LEU A 110 3.90 13.42 18.85
N SER A 111 2.65 13.10 18.53
CA SER A 111 1.63 14.10 18.20
C SER A 111 1.32 14.99 19.41
N LEU A 112 1.19 14.41 20.60
CA LEU A 112 0.89 15.14 21.84
C LEU A 112 2.03 16.09 22.24
N LEU A 113 3.29 15.68 22.03
CA LEU A 113 4.46 16.53 22.27
C LEU A 113 4.48 17.77 21.35
N ARG A 114 3.98 17.64 20.12
CA ARG A 114 3.89 18.76 19.16
C ARG A 114 2.69 19.67 19.44
N GLU A 115 1.56 19.07 19.81
CA GLU A 115 0.29 19.77 20.08
C GLU A 115 -0.26 19.38 21.46
N PRO A 116 0.25 19.99 22.55
CA PRO A 116 -0.20 19.65 23.90
C PRO A 116 -1.68 19.92 24.10
N ARG A 117 -2.40 18.97 24.73
CA ARG A 117 -3.82 19.16 25.04
C ARG A 117 -4.00 20.29 26.06
N ASN A 118 -4.90 21.22 25.74
CA ASN A 118 -5.22 22.34 26.62
C ASN A 118 -5.90 21.83 27.92
N PRO A 119 -5.40 22.11 29.13
CA PRO A 119 -5.96 21.58 30.37
C PRO A 119 -7.41 22.01 30.67
N LYS A 120 -7.96 22.98 29.94
CA LYS A 120 -9.37 23.40 30.07
C LYS A 120 -10.37 22.50 29.33
N SER A 121 -9.92 21.54 28.52
CA SER A 121 -10.78 20.64 27.74
C SER A 121 -11.01 19.26 28.37
N LEU A 122 -10.58 19.06 29.63
CA LEU A 122 -10.66 17.77 30.35
C LEU A 122 -12.08 17.33 30.76
N SER A 123 -13.14 18.06 30.40
CA SER A 123 -14.53 17.67 30.67
C SER A 123 -15.22 17.06 29.44
N THR A 124 -14.67 15.98 28.90
CA THR A 124 -15.48 14.89 28.32
C THR A 124 -14.60 13.64 28.17
N SER A 125 -15.16 12.52 28.63
CA SER A 125 -14.63 11.15 28.70
C SER A 125 -13.69 10.71 27.56
N PRO A 126 -12.75 9.77 27.84
CA PRO A 126 -11.82 9.21 26.85
C PRO A 126 -12.52 8.37 25.78
N MET A 127 -11.74 7.98 24.76
CA MET A 127 -12.01 6.94 23.76
C MET A 127 -12.67 7.39 22.46
N THR A 128 -11.87 7.89 21.53
CA THR A 128 -11.60 7.25 20.23
C THR A 128 -10.77 8.23 19.38
N PRO A 129 -9.66 7.80 18.76
CA PRO A 129 -9.07 8.56 17.66
C PRO A 129 -10.18 8.80 16.65
N ASN A 130 -10.31 10.02 16.12
CA ASN A 130 -11.19 10.29 14.99
C ASN A 130 -11.07 9.14 14.01
N LYS A 131 -12.16 8.39 13.81
CA LYS A 131 -12.23 7.29 12.84
C LYS A 131 -11.57 7.82 11.57
N LEU A 132 -10.42 7.25 11.20
CA LEU A 132 -9.69 7.65 10.01
C LEU A 132 -10.72 7.71 8.87
N LEU A 133 -10.77 8.83 8.13
CA LEU A 133 -11.79 9.03 7.09
C LEU A 133 -11.74 7.95 6.01
N ALA A 134 -10.62 7.24 5.90
CA ALA A 134 -10.48 5.96 5.22
C ALA A 134 -9.73 5.00 6.17
N PRO A 135 -10.43 4.24 7.02
CA PRO A 135 -9.79 3.25 7.87
C PRO A 135 -9.13 2.20 6.98
N MET A 136 -7.80 2.12 7.03
CA MET A 136 -7.04 1.10 6.31
C MET A 136 -7.03 -0.20 7.12
N ASP A 137 -8.21 -0.64 7.59
CA ASP A 137 -8.39 -1.72 8.56
C ASP A 137 -7.81 -3.06 8.07
N TRP A 138 -7.63 -3.21 6.76
CA TRP A 138 -6.99 -4.36 6.14
C TRP A 138 -5.46 -4.40 6.29
N ALA A 139 -4.82 -3.27 6.61
CA ALA A 139 -3.38 -3.16 6.82
C ALA A 139 -2.98 -3.35 8.29
N SER A 140 -3.96 -3.35 9.21
CA SER A 140 -3.73 -3.53 10.64
C SER A 140 -3.37 -4.99 10.95
N GLY A 141 -2.12 -5.22 11.40
CA GLY A 141 -1.68 -6.52 11.93
C GLY A 141 -0.49 -7.17 11.20
N VAL A 142 -0.02 -6.61 10.07
CA VAL A 142 1.20 -7.10 9.42
C VAL A 142 2.42 -6.39 10.01
N THR A 143 2.85 -6.81 11.19
CA THR A 143 4.10 -6.36 11.80
C THR A 143 5.24 -7.27 11.34
N THR A 144 5.72 -7.08 10.11
CA THR A 144 6.96 -7.75 9.72
C THR A 144 8.12 -6.96 10.33
N LYS A 145 8.67 -7.45 11.45
CA LYS A 145 9.98 -6.96 11.90
C LYS A 145 10.95 -7.08 10.72
N PRO A 146 11.67 -6.03 10.36
CA PRO A 146 12.49 -6.06 9.16
C PRO A 146 13.62 -7.06 9.31
N ASP A 147 13.91 -7.79 8.23
CA ASP A 147 15.01 -8.75 8.20
C ASP A 147 16.34 -7.98 8.29
N PRO A 148 17.13 -8.16 9.36
CA PRO A 148 18.40 -7.46 9.53
C PRO A 148 19.35 -7.65 8.35
N SER A 149 19.27 -8.78 7.65
CA SER A 149 20.12 -9.08 6.50
C SER A 149 19.81 -8.17 5.31
N VAL A 150 18.53 -7.89 5.07
CA VAL A 150 18.03 -7.03 3.99
C VAL A 150 18.34 -5.57 4.30
N VAL A 151 18.14 -5.14 5.55
CA VAL A 151 18.47 -3.78 5.99
C VAL A 151 19.96 -3.50 5.83
N ASN A 152 20.82 -4.39 6.32
CA ASN A 152 22.27 -4.24 6.19
C ASN A 152 22.75 -4.23 4.73
N LYS A 153 22.05 -4.96 3.84
CA LYS A 153 22.33 -4.91 2.40
C LYS A 153 21.98 -3.54 1.82
N HIS A 154 20.83 -2.98 2.17
CA HIS A 154 20.41 -1.66 1.68
C HIS A 154 21.26 -0.52 2.22
N ILE A 155 21.67 -0.56 3.51
CA ILE A 155 22.60 0.42 4.09
C ILE A 155 23.89 0.46 3.29
N ARG A 156 24.50 -0.70 3.00
CA ARG A 156 25.72 -0.79 2.19
C ARG A 156 25.52 -0.15 0.82
N LYS A 157 24.41 -0.43 0.15
CA LYS A 157 24.10 0.15 -1.16
C LYS A 157 23.92 1.66 -1.14
N VAL A 158 23.28 2.22 -0.11
CA VAL A 158 23.16 3.67 0.05
C VAL A 158 24.52 4.29 0.29
N VAL A 159 25.34 3.73 1.18
CA VAL A 159 26.70 4.21 1.45
C VAL A 159 27.55 4.18 0.18
N ASP A 160 27.53 3.07 -0.57
CA ASP A 160 28.25 2.94 -1.85
C ASP A 160 27.79 3.99 -2.86
N GLY A 161 26.48 4.24 -2.96
CA GLY A 161 25.91 5.28 -3.83
C GLY A 161 26.38 6.68 -3.46
N PHE A 162 26.36 7.02 -2.17
CA PHE A 162 26.87 8.31 -1.67
C PHE A 162 28.36 8.48 -1.91
N ILE A 163 29.18 7.45 -1.62
CA ILE A 163 30.63 7.48 -1.86
C ILE A 163 30.91 7.66 -3.34
N THR A 164 30.23 6.91 -4.21
CA THR A 164 30.40 6.99 -5.66
C THR A 164 30.03 8.38 -6.19
N PHE A 165 28.91 8.95 -5.73
CA PHE A 165 28.50 10.32 -6.09
C PHE A 165 29.53 11.37 -5.64
N ARG A 166 30.12 11.19 -4.45
CA ARG A 166 31.12 12.10 -3.89
C ARG A 166 32.47 12.02 -4.62
N VAL A 167 32.87 10.82 -5.04
CA VAL A 167 34.17 10.56 -5.68
C VAL A 167 34.13 10.87 -7.19
N ASN A 168 32.99 10.67 -7.85
CA ASN A 168 32.85 10.94 -9.28
C ASN A 168 31.47 11.56 -9.56
N PRO A 169 31.33 12.89 -9.45
CA PRO A 169 30.07 13.59 -9.69
C PRO A 169 29.80 13.68 -11.20
N LYS A 170 29.71 12.53 -11.89
CA LYS A 170 29.14 12.48 -13.23
C LYS A 170 27.63 12.42 -13.07
N PRO A 171 26.86 13.32 -13.70
CA PRO A 171 25.42 13.15 -13.76
C PRO A 171 25.15 11.81 -14.44
N LYS A 172 24.51 10.87 -13.73
CA LYS A 172 23.90 9.69 -14.36
C LYS A 172 22.81 10.24 -15.29
N ARG A 173 23.16 10.53 -16.55
CA ARG A 173 22.18 10.93 -17.57
C ARG A 173 21.17 9.80 -17.69
N CYS A 174 19.90 10.11 -17.51
CA CYS A 174 18.80 9.23 -17.86
C CYS A 174 18.97 8.81 -19.33
N GLN A 175 18.86 7.51 -19.64
CA GLN A 175 19.02 7.02 -21.02
C GLN A 175 17.99 7.69 -21.96
N THR A 176 16.83 8.09 -21.43
CA THR A 176 15.81 8.87 -22.15
C THR A 176 16.30 10.26 -22.59
N CYS A 177 17.21 10.91 -21.83
CA CYS A 177 17.79 12.19 -22.23
C CYS A 177 18.84 12.06 -23.34
N GLN A 178 19.42 10.86 -23.57
CA GLN A 178 20.34 10.64 -24.68
C GLN A 178 19.61 10.51 -26.03
N VAL A 179 18.35 10.06 -26.03
CA VAL A 179 17.55 9.93 -27.25
C VAL A 179 17.03 11.28 -27.75
N TYR A 180 16.77 12.23 -26.84
CA TYR A 180 16.14 13.53 -27.18
C TYR A 180 17.07 14.75 -27.14
N GLY A 181 18.39 14.56 -27.02
CA GLY A 181 19.39 15.59 -27.32
C GLY A 181 19.14 16.98 -26.70
N PHE A 182 19.36 17.09 -25.38
CA PHE A 182 19.68 18.37 -24.71
C PHE A 182 21.11 18.32 -24.17
#